data_AF-A0A0D3LA79-F1
#
_entry.id   AF-A0A0D3LA79-F1
#
_cell.length_a   1.000
_cell.length_b   1.000
_cell.length_c   1.000
_cell.angle_alpha   90.00
_cell.angle_beta   90.00
_cell.angle_gamma   90.00
#
_symmetry.space_group_name_H-M   'P 1'
#
loop_
_entity.id
_entity.type
_entity.pdbx_description
1 polymer ?
#
loop_
_entity_poly.entity_id
_entity_poly.type
_entity_poly.pdbx_seq_one_letter_code
_entity_poly.pdbx_strand_id
1 'polypeptide(L)'
;MKTIVTALFLLTLSISVPAVAYKPIISAAERIGNDSITLDYLVGMDKKQFKGKTIAELLASEEAKGYTDLSFRYTPEGVLQGLKIKYSNQLFLTVYVTEFKHLKPHSLKRQWDLEALKKEAIDEIRVLYVMYD
;
A
#
# COMPACT_ATOMS: atom_id res chain seq x y z
N MET A 1 4.65 34.99 -68.21
CA MET A 1 4.28 35.29 -66.81
C MET A 1 4.06 33.97 -66.08
N LYS A 2 4.91 33.63 -65.10
CA LYS A 2 4.77 32.43 -64.26
C LYS A 2 4.20 32.88 -62.92
N THR A 3 2.99 32.45 -62.61
CA THR A 3 2.33 32.71 -61.32
C THR A 3 2.83 31.69 -60.30
N ILE A 4 3.47 32.16 -59.23
CA ILE A 4 3.85 31.34 -58.09
C ILE A 4 2.63 31.30 -57.16
N VAL A 5 2.08 30.11 -56.91
CA VAL A 5 1.04 29.90 -55.89
C VAL A 5 1.73 29.48 -54.60
N THR A 6 1.71 30.37 -53.61
CA THR A 6 2.24 30.12 -52.27
C THR A 6 1.27 29.22 -51.51
N ALA A 7 1.70 28.01 -51.14
CA ALA A 7 0.93 27.10 -50.29
C ALA A 7 1.00 27.57 -48.83
N LEU A 8 -0.16 27.89 -48.26
CA LEU A 8 -0.32 28.23 -46.84
C LEU A 8 -0.50 26.93 -46.04
N PHE A 9 0.54 26.53 -45.30
CA PHE A 9 0.48 25.41 -44.36
C PHE A 9 -0.20 25.87 -43.07
N LEU A 10 -1.42 25.41 -42.79
CA LEU A 10 -2.04 25.58 -41.47
C LEU A 10 -1.51 24.50 -40.52
N LEU A 11 -0.63 24.92 -39.60
CA LEU A 11 -0.21 24.10 -38.46
C LEU A 11 -1.28 24.24 -37.37
N THR A 12 -2.07 23.19 -37.12
CA THR A 12 -2.96 23.16 -35.95
C THR A 12 -2.15 22.71 -34.73
N LEU A 13 -1.89 23.64 -33.81
CA LEU A 13 -1.40 23.30 -32.48
C LEU A 13 -2.55 22.65 -31.69
N SER A 14 -2.50 21.33 -31.51
CA SER A 14 -3.32 20.63 -30.52
C SER A 14 -2.68 20.81 -29.14
N ILE A 15 -3.26 21.69 -28.33
CA ILE A 15 -2.86 21.86 -26.93
C ILE A 15 -3.41 20.65 -26.16
N SER A 16 -2.53 19.72 -25.79
CA SER A 16 -2.83 18.65 -24.85
C SER A 16 -2.96 19.24 -23.45
N VAL A 17 -4.19 19.37 -22.94
CA VAL A 17 -4.43 19.69 -21.53
C VAL A 17 -4.23 18.39 -20.74
N PRO A 18 -3.32 18.34 -19.75
CA PRO A 18 -3.12 17.12 -18.97
C PRO A 18 -4.40 16.82 -18.18
N ALA A 19 -4.91 15.60 -18.32
CA ALA A 19 -6.05 15.12 -17.55
C ALA A 19 -5.70 15.17 -16.05
N VAL A 20 -6.31 16.10 -15.32
CA VAL A 20 -6.24 16.12 -13.87
C VAL A 20 -7.01 14.90 -13.36
N ALA A 21 -6.29 13.92 -12.80
CA ALA A 21 -6.92 12.77 -12.17
C ALA A 21 -7.76 13.23 -10.98
N TYR A 22 -9.08 13.22 -11.13
CA TYR A 22 -10.01 13.54 -10.05
C TYR A 22 -9.98 12.39 -9.03
N LYS A 23 -9.50 12.66 -7.81
CA LYS A 23 -9.69 11.72 -6.69
C LYS A 23 -11.15 11.82 -6.26
N PRO A 24 -11.97 10.77 -6.39
CA PRO A 24 -13.36 10.81 -5.94
C PRO A 24 -13.41 11.16 -4.45
N ILE A 25 -14.22 12.16 -4.11
CA ILE A 25 -14.50 12.54 -2.74
C ILE A 25 -15.56 11.56 -2.21
N ILE A 26 -15.12 10.55 -1.46
CA ILE A 26 -16.03 9.65 -0.74
C ILE A 26 -16.55 10.34 0.53
N SER A 27 -17.82 10.14 0.84
CA SER A 27 -18.40 10.71 2.06
C SER A 27 -17.80 10.06 3.31
N ALA A 28 -17.86 10.75 4.45
CA ALA A 28 -17.41 10.17 5.71
C ALA A 28 -18.19 8.90 6.07
N ALA A 29 -19.51 8.88 5.83
CA ALA A 29 -20.36 7.72 6.09
C ALA A 29 -19.98 6.53 5.21
N GLU A 30 -19.73 6.75 3.91
CA GLU A 30 -19.29 5.71 2.99
C GLU A 30 -17.92 5.14 3.37
N ARG A 31 -16.97 6.01 3.77
CA ARG A 31 -15.67 5.58 4.27
C ARG A 31 -15.79 4.70 5.51
N ILE A 32 -16.62 5.10 6.48
CA ILE A 32 -16.86 4.32 7.69
C ILE A 32 -17.52 2.97 7.34
N GLY A 33 -18.49 2.96 6.42
CA GLY A 33 -19.11 1.72 5.94
C GLY A 33 -18.10 0.76 5.31
N ASN A 34 -17.22 1.27 4.43
CA ASN A 34 -16.17 0.47 3.79
C ASN A 34 -15.14 -0.05 4.80
N ASP A 35 -14.74 0.78 5.76
CA ASP A 35 -13.83 0.38 6.83
C ASP A 35 -14.46 -0.69 7.73
N SER A 36 -15.75 -0.61 8.03
CA SER A 36 -16.48 -1.63 8.80
C SER A 36 -16.50 -2.98 8.09
N ILE A 37 -16.84 -2.99 6.78
CA ILE A 37 -16.86 -4.22 5.97
C ILE A 37 -15.46 -4.86 5.94
N THR A 38 -14.44 -4.03 5.73
CA THR A 38 -13.05 -4.51 5.66
C THR A 38 -12.58 -5.01 7.03
N LEU A 39 -12.95 -4.31 8.11
CA LEU A 39 -12.61 -4.73 9.48
C LEU A 39 -13.23 -6.09 9.80
N ASP A 40 -14.52 -6.29 9.50
CA ASP A 40 -15.21 -7.57 9.74
C ASP A 40 -14.51 -8.72 8.99
N TYR A 41 -14.17 -8.48 7.72
CA TYR A 41 -13.41 -9.43 6.92
C TYR A 41 -12.05 -9.78 7.55
N LEU A 42 -11.25 -8.76 7.90
CA LEU A 42 -9.91 -8.96 8.46
C LEU A 42 -9.95 -9.61 9.85
N VAL A 43 -10.97 -9.32 10.66
CA VAL A 43 -11.15 -9.96 11.97
C VAL A 43 -11.52 -11.44 11.79
N GLY A 44 -12.43 -11.75 10.86
CA GLY A 44 -12.86 -13.13 10.55
C GLY A 44 -11.81 -14.00 9.86
N MET A 45 -10.78 -13.40 9.26
CA MET A 45 -9.67 -14.12 8.63
C MET A 45 -8.93 -15.04 9.63
N ASP A 46 -8.71 -16.31 9.26
CA ASP A 46 -7.78 -17.17 9.99
C ASP A 46 -6.35 -16.68 9.76
N LYS A 47 -5.76 -16.08 10.78
CA LYS A 47 -4.39 -15.52 10.74
C LYS A 47 -3.33 -16.61 10.95
N LYS A 48 -3.70 -17.73 11.58
CA LYS A 48 -2.75 -18.79 11.94
C LYS A 48 -2.26 -19.54 10.70
N GLN A 49 -3.07 -19.62 9.64
CA GLN A 49 -2.68 -20.23 8.37
C GLN A 49 -1.45 -19.56 7.70
N PHE A 50 -1.13 -18.32 8.10
CA PHE A 50 0.00 -17.56 7.56
C PHE A 50 1.27 -17.67 8.40
N LYS A 51 1.18 -18.22 9.62
CA LYS A 51 2.37 -18.38 10.47
C LYS A 51 3.40 -19.28 9.78
N GLY A 52 4.64 -18.83 9.70
CA GLY A 52 5.74 -19.51 9.01
C GLY A 52 5.78 -19.31 7.48
N LYS A 53 4.69 -18.83 6.86
CA LYS A 53 4.72 -18.38 5.46
C LYS A 53 5.47 -17.06 5.34
N THR A 54 5.91 -16.74 4.14
CA THR A 54 6.54 -15.46 3.84
C THR A 54 5.52 -14.33 3.76
N ILE A 55 5.98 -13.11 4.00
CA ILE A 55 5.18 -11.89 3.78
C ILE A 55 4.74 -11.79 2.31
N ALA A 56 5.56 -12.24 1.36
CA ALA A 56 5.20 -12.29 -0.06
C ALA A 56 3.98 -13.19 -0.33
N GLU A 57 3.94 -14.37 0.29
CA GLU A 57 2.80 -15.29 0.17
C GLU A 57 1.51 -14.70 0.74
N LEU A 58 1.58 -13.97 1.87
CA LEU A 58 0.44 -13.22 2.38
C LEU A 58 0.00 -12.14 1.37
N LEU A 59 0.94 -11.33 0.85
CA LEU A 59 0.61 -10.27 -0.10
C LEU A 59 0.04 -10.76 -1.44
N ALA A 60 0.31 -12.02 -1.80
CA ALA A 60 -0.25 -12.68 -2.98
C ALA A 60 -1.62 -13.34 -2.73
N SER A 61 -2.07 -13.41 -1.48
CA SER A 61 -3.32 -14.05 -1.09
C SER A 61 -4.55 -13.16 -1.31
N GLU A 62 -5.74 -13.75 -1.31
CA GLU A 62 -7.00 -13.00 -1.39
C GLU A 62 -7.20 -12.09 -0.17
N GLU A 63 -6.72 -12.54 0.99
CA GLU A 63 -6.77 -11.88 2.27
C GLU A 63 -6.05 -10.53 2.31
N ALA A 64 -4.99 -10.41 1.50
CA ALA A 64 -4.24 -9.17 1.34
C ALA A 64 -4.67 -8.37 0.11
N LYS A 65 -5.85 -8.60 -0.49
CA LYS A 65 -6.32 -7.74 -1.59
C LYS A 65 -6.89 -6.43 -1.06
N GLY A 66 -6.80 -5.38 -1.89
CA GLY A 66 -7.44 -4.09 -1.60
C GLY A 66 -6.69 -3.19 -0.62
N TYR A 67 -5.46 -3.53 -0.21
CA TYR A 67 -4.62 -2.56 0.49
C TYR A 67 -4.25 -1.40 -0.44
N THR A 68 -4.05 -0.24 0.15
CA THR A 68 -3.72 1.02 -0.53
C THR A 68 -2.26 1.41 -0.36
N ASP A 69 -1.59 0.92 0.69
CA ASP A 69 -0.21 1.25 0.97
C ASP A 69 0.47 0.20 1.87
N LEU A 70 1.81 0.20 1.84
CA LEU A 70 2.67 -0.66 2.66
C LEU A 70 3.69 0.22 3.41
N SER A 71 3.89 -0.03 4.69
CA SER A 71 4.88 0.71 5.48
C SER A 71 5.55 -0.17 6.52
N PHE A 72 6.80 0.15 6.88
CA PHE A 72 7.52 -0.59 7.90
C PHE A 72 6.93 -0.37 9.29
N ARG A 73 6.79 -1.45 10.06
CA ARG A 73 6.53 -1.39 11.51
C ARG A 73 7.86 -1.46 12.23
N TYR A 74 8.18 -0.46 13.03
CA TYR A 74 9.41 -0.43 13.80
C TYR A 74 9.21 0.25 15.16
N THR A 75 10.11 -0.02 16.10
CA THR A 75 10.14 0.64 17.41
C THR A 75 10.77 2.04 17.31
N PRO A 76 10.55 2.95 18.28
CA PRO A 76 11.20 4.25 18.29
C PRO A 76 12.73 4.20 18.17
N GLU A 77 13.35 3.15 18.69
CA GLU A 77 14.79 2.88 18.66
C GLU A 77 15.30 2.43 17.28
N GLY A 78 14.41 2.26 16.30
CA GLY A 78 14.78 1.88 14.94
C GLY A 78 14.98 0.37 14.75
N VAL A 79 14.30 -0.45 15.57
CA VAL A 79 14.24 -1.90 15.37
C VAL A 79 13.00 -2.23 14.54
N LEU A 80 13.21 -2.80 13.35
CA LEU A 80 12.14 -3.32 12.51
C LEU A 80 11.44 -4.49 13.20
N GLN A 81 10.11 -4.46 13.21
CA GLN A 81 9.25 -5.51 13.74
C GLN A 81 8.46 -6.20 12.63
N GLY A 82 8.34 -5.60 11.44
CA GLY A 82 7.67 -6.19 10.28
C GLY A 82 6.99 -5.16 9.38
N LEU A 83 5.81 -5.49 8.87
CA LEU A 83 5.09 -4.74 7.84
C LEU A 83 3.70 -4.31 8.32
N LYS A 84 3.32 -3.06 8.05
CA LYS A 84 1.94 -2.59 8.09
C LYS A 84 1.37 -2.56 6.68
N ILE A 85 0.28 -3.29 6.49
CA ILE A 85 -0.55 -3.30 5.29
C ILE A 85 -1.75 -2.37 5.56
N LYS A 86 -1.89 -1.31 4.78
CA LYS A 86 -2.89 -0.26 5.00
C LYS A 86 -4.10 -0.46 4.10
N TYR A 87 -5.28 -0.53 4.68
CA TYR A 87 -6.54 -0.55 3.92
C TYR A 87 -7.20 0.83 3.90
N SER A 88 -7.14 1.54 5.04
CA SER A 88 -7.58 2.93 5.16
C SER A 88 -6.65 3.73 6.07
N ASN A 89 -6.95 5.00 6.32
CA ASN A 89 -6.21 5.79 7.31
C ASN A 89 -6.42 5.32 8.77
N GLN A 90 -7.43 4.48 9.00
CA GLN A 90 -7.79 3.95 10.31
C GLN A 90 -7.57 2.45 10.41
N LEU A 91 -7.65 1.70 9.30
CA LEU A 91 -7.56 0.25 9.29
C LEU A 91 -6.25 -0.28 8.69
N PHE A 92 -5.55 -1.09 9.49
CA PHE A 92 -4.28 -1.71 9.13
C PHE A 92 -4.24 -3.18 9.54
N LEU A 93 -3.52 -3.98 8.76
CA LEU A 93 -3.05 -5.29 9.18
C LEU A 93 -1.55 -5.18 9.45
N THR A 94 -1.13 -5.51 10.68
CA THR A 94 0.28 -5.49 11.08
C THR A 94 0.80 -6.92 11.12
N VAL A 95 1.82 -7.18 10.30
CA VAL A 95 2.52 -8.44 10.17
C VAL A 95 3.83 -8.33 10.94
N TYR A 96 4.04 -9.22 11.91
CA TYR A 96 5.23 -9.26 12.74
C TYR A 96 6.18 -10.36 12.28
N VAL A 97 7.47 -10.05 12.37
CA VAL A 97 8.60 -10.94 12.12
C VAL A 97 9.47 -10.91 13.37
N THR A 98 9.71 -12.09 13.95
CA THR A 98 10.54 -12.25 15.14
C THR A 98 11.97 -12.67 14.78
N GLU A 99 12.14 -13.43 13.70
CA GLU A 99 13.44 -13.88 13.20
C GLU A 99 13.69 -13.34 11.79
N PHE A 100 14.64 -12.41 11.66
CA PHE A 100 15.03 -11.82 10.38
C PHE A 100 16.21 -12.59 9.78
N LYS A 101 16.00 -13.20 8.61
CA LYS A 101 17.00 -14.00 7.88
C LYS A 101 17.56 -13.28 6.66
N HIS A 102 16.82 -12.33 6.10
CA HIS A 102 17.10 -11.69 4.81
C HIS A 102 17.50 -10.23 4.94
N LEU A 103 17.33 -9.60 6.10
CA LEU A 103 17.77 -8.23 6.37
C LEU A 103 18.17 -8.01 7.83
N LYS A 104 18.84 -6.89 8.09
CA LYS A 104 19.16 -6.45 9.46
C LYS A 104 18.01 -5.63 10.04
N PRO A 105 17.42 -6.01 11.18
CA PRO A 105 16.25 -5.32 11.71
C PRO A 105 16.59 -3.95 12.30
N HIS A 106 17.78 -3.74 12.87
CA HIS A 106 18.16 -2.45 13.45
C HIS A 106 18.73 -1.49 12.39
N SER A 107 18.15 -0.30 12.28
CA SER A 107 18.61 0.78 11.39
C SER A 107 18.26 2.15 11.95
N LEU A 108 19.27 2.96 12.30
CA LEU A 108 19.06 4.34 12.75
C LEU A 108 18.50 5.24 11.65
N LYS A 109 18.77 4.91 10.38
CA LYS A 109 18.24 5.62 9.22
C LYS A 109 16.79 5.23 8.90
N ARG A 110 16.27 4.17 9.54
CA ARG A 110 14.92 3.62 9.32
C ARG A 110 14.63 3.33 7.84
N GLN A 111 15.66 2.88 7.15
CA GLN A 111 15.61 2.46 5.76
C GLN A 111 15.87 0.96 5.70
N TRP A 112 14.91 0.24 5.12
CA TRP A 112 14.98 -1.19 4.89
C TRP A 112 14.54 -1.49 3.47
N ASP A 113 15.01 -2.60 2.93
CA ASP A 113 14.57 -3.12 1.65
C ASP A 113 13.25 -3.88 1.84
N LEU A 114 12.18 -3.39 1.21
CA LEU A 114 10.87 -4.02 1.26
C LEU A 114 10.88 -5.41 0.60
N GLU A 115 11.64 -5.59 -0.47
CA GLU A 115 11.72 -6.88 -1.18
C GLU A 115 12.49 -7.92 -0.36
N ALA A 116 13.45 -7.49 0.47
CA ALA A 116 14.07 -8.36 1.45
C ALA A 116 13.07 -8.71 2.57
N LEU A 117 12.31 -7.74 3.08
CA LEU A 117 11.32 -7.98 4.14
C LEU A 117 10.24 -8.97 3.70
N LYS A 118 9.79 -8.87 2.44
CA LYS A 118 8.80 -9.78 1.86
C LYS A 118 9.19 -11.26 1.94
N LYS A 119 10.49 -11.58 2.04
CA LYS A 119 11.01 -12.94 2.16
C LYS A 119 11.01 -13.47 3.59
N GLU A 120 10.78 -12.60 4.59
CA GLU A 120 10.78 -13.01 5.99
C GLU A 120 9.52 -13.79 6.34
N ALA A 121 9.69 -14.73 7.26
CA ALA A 121 8.61 -15.57 7.75
C ALA A 121 7.74 -14.81 8.76
N ILE A 122 6.43 -14.96 8.63
CA ILE A 122 5.43 -14.35 9.48
C ILE A 122 5.39 -15.09 10.81
N ASP A 123 5.51 -14.35 11.92
CA ASP A 123 5.31 -14.89 13.26
C ASP A 123 3.88 -14.66 13.77
N GLU A 124 3.36 -13.46 13.53
CA GLU A 124 2.05 -13.02 14.00
C GLU A 124 1.42 -11.99 13.04
N ILE A 125 0.09 -11.98 12.97
CA ILE A 125 -0.69 -10.94 12.29
C ILE A 125 -1.70 -10.34 13.27
N ARG A 126 -1.79 -9.02 13.31
CA ARG A 126 -2.80 -8.27 14.11
C ARG A 126 -3.56 -7.29 13.25
N VAL A 127 -4.85 -7.16 13.51
CA VAL A 127 -5.66 -6.08 12.95
C VAL A 127 -5.58 -4.88 13.89
N LEU A 128 -5.37 -3.69 13.33
CA LEU A 128 -5.31 -2.44 14.07
C LEU A 128 -6.31 -1.46 13.45
N TYR A 129 -7.28 -1.03 14.26
CA TYR A 129 -8.19 0.06 13.93
C TYR A 129 -7.87 1.26 14.82
N VAL A 130 -7.61 2.41 14.20
CA VAL A 130 -7.23 3.66 14.89
C VAL A 130 -8.43 4.59 14.90
N MET A 131 -8.97 4.83 16.09
CA MET A 131 -9.95 5.87 16.34
C MET A 131 -9.22 7.21 16.48
N TYR A 132 -9.66 8.23 15.74
CA TYR A 132 -9.28 9.61 16.02
C TYR A 132 -10.44 10.25 16.76
N ASP A 133 -10.17 10.79 17.95
CA ASP A 133 -11.10 11.64 18.70
C ASP A 133 -11.24 13.02 18.04
#